data_AF-A0AAV2NB65-F1
#
_entry.id   AF-A0AAV2NB65-F1
#
_cell.length_a   1.000
_cell.length_b   1.000
_cell.length_c   1.000
_cell.angle_alpha   90.00
_cell.angle_beta   90.00
_cell.angle_gamma   90.00
#
_symmetry.space_group_name_H-M   'P 1'
#
loop_
_entity.id
_entity.type
_entity.pdbx_description
1 polymer ?
#
loop_
_entity_poly.entity_id
_entity_poly.type
_entity_poly.pdbx_seq_one_letter_code
_entity_poly.pdbx_strand_id
1 'polypeptide(L)'
;MFNQILRPIVRNVARNGTRSSSKVVVDVKLPTVNDIPVPHGSWQEHYDARQKVYNTQLIAGLAVLVGTVAFVKVSGIIFFNFGPPEEPAEEK
;
A
#
# COMPACT_ATOMS: atom_id res chain seq x y z
N MET A 1 -19.11 9.23 9.31
CA MET A 1 -17.85 9.81 8.76
C MET A 1 -17.21 10.84 9.69
N PHE A 2 -17.98 11.61 10.47
CA PHE A 2 -17.45 12.59 11.44
C PHE A 2 -16.53 11.98 12.52
N ASN A 3 -16.81 10.75 12.96
CA ASN A 3 -16.00 10.04 13.97
C ASN A 3 -14.59 9.63 13.50
N GLN A 4 -14.29 9.68 12.20
CA GLN A 4 -12.95 9.38 11.68
C GLN A 4 -12.06 10.63 11.61
N ILE A 5 -12.66 11.82 11.49
CA ILE A 5 -11.97 13.12 11.41
C ILE A 5 -11.55 13.60 12.82
N LEU A 6 -12.33 13.28 13.85
CA LEU A 6 -12.05 13.70 15.23
C LEU A 6 -11.01 12.84 15.96
N ARG A 7 -10.81 11.58 15.54
CA ARG A 7 -9.83 10.65 16.13
C ARG A 7 -8.39 11.19 16.17
N PRO A 8 -7.81 11.76 15.10
CA PRO A 8 -6.45 12.29 15.15
C PRO A 8 -6.31 13.49 16.09
N ILE A 9 -7.33 14.33 16.21
CA ILE A 9 -7.31 15.54 17.05
C ILE A 9 -7.34 15.17 18.53
N VAL A 10 -8.27 14.29 18.94
CA VAL A 10 -8.36 13.82 20.33
C VAL A 10 -7.10 13.04 20.74
N ARG A 11 -6.54 12.24 19.81
CA ARG A 11 -5.31 11.48 20.04
C ARG A 11 -4.07 12.39 20.23
N ASN A 12 -4.07 13.59 19.66
CA ASN A 12 -2.97 14.54 19.83
C ASN A 12 -3.05 15.30 21.16
N VAL A 13 -4.27 15.61 21.63
CA VAL A 13 -4.50 16.28 22.92
C VAL A 13 -4.16 15.35 24.10
N ALA A 14 -4.56 14.08 24.03
CA ALA A 14 -4.21 13.08 25.06
C ALA A 14 -2.70 12.77 25.14
N ARG A 15 -1.94 13.02 24.07
CA ARG A 15 -0.48 12.79 24.03
C ARG A 15 0.33 13.87 24.76
N ASN A 16 -0.27 14.99 25.14
CA ASN A 16 0.45 16.10 25.78
C ASN A 16 0.49 16.03 27.31
N GLY A 17 -0.18 15.04 27.92
CA GLY A 17 -0.09 14.76 29.35
C GLY A 17 0.97 13.70 29.62
N THR A 18 1.98 14.05 30.42
CA THR A 18 3.10 13.19 30.87
C THR A 18 4.27 13.03 29.90
N ARG A 19 4.99 14.13 29.62
CA ARG A 19 6.43 14.00 29.39
C ARG A 19 7.09 13.70 30.73
N SER A 20 7.20 12.40 31.04
CA SER A 20 8.02 11.95 32.16
C SER A 20 9.45 12.40 31.92
N SER A 21 9.97 13.25 32.79
CA SER A 21 11.39 13.64 32.83
C SER A 21 12.21 12.36 32.86
N SER A 22 13.14 12.20 31.91
CA SER A 22 14.02 11.04 31.85
C SER A 22 14.70 10.88 33.20
N LYS A 23 14.47 9.76 33.90
CA LYS A 23 15.34 9.35 35.00
C LYS A 23 16.77 9.42 34.46
N VAL A 24 17.66 10.11 35.17
CA VAL A 24 19.10 10.06 34.86
C VAL A 24 19.47 8.58 34.88
N VAL A 25 19.80 8.05 33.70
CA VAL A 25 20.20 6.65 33.54
C VAL A 25 21.62 6.60 34.10
N VAL A 26 21.74 6.29 35.38
CA VAL A 26 23.03 6.22 36.09
C VAL A 26 23.87 5.05 35.60
N ASP A 27 23.25 4.11 34.89
CA ASP A 27 23.86 2.88 34.38
C ASP A 27 23.51 2.69 32.90
N VAL A 28 24.20 3.43 32.02
CA VAL A 28 24.07 3.27 30.56
C VAL A 28 24.94 2.10 30.15
N LYS A 29 24.34 0.93 29.94
CA LYS A 29 25.03 -0.20 29.30
C LYS A 29 25.46 0.24 27.89
N LEU A 30 26.77 0.19 27.62
CA LEU A 30 27.28 0.44 26.28
C LEU A 30 26.77 -0.64 25.32
N PRO A 31 26.27 -0.27 24.13
CA PRO A 31 25.83 -1.25 23.15
C PRO A 31 27.02 -2.11 22.72
N THR A 32 26.83 -3.41 22.80
CA THR A 32 27.80 -4.42 22.36
C THR A 32 27.28 -5.12 21.11
N VAL A 33 28.17 -5.80 20.38
CA VAL A 33 27.80 -6.63 19.22
C VAL A 33 26.78 -7.71 19.61
N ASN A 34 26.79 -8.16 20.87
CA ASN A 34 25.83 -9.14 21.40
C ASN A 34 24.40 -8.59 21.51
N ASP A 35 24.23 -7.26 21.48
CA ASP A 35 22.91 -6.61 21.52
C ASP A 35 22.29 -6.47 20.11
N ILE A 36 23.00 -6.88 19.05
CA ILE A 36 22.46 -6.91 17.69
C ILE A 36 21.44 -8.05 17.58
N PRO A 37 20.28 -7.83 16.93
CA PRO A 37 19.33 -8.91 16.68
C PRO A 37 20.00 -10.03 15.88
N VAL A 38 20.05 -11.22 16.47
CA VAL A 38 20.49 -12.42 15.78
C VAL A 38 19.35 -12.88 14.87
N PRO A 39 19.62 -13.25 13.61
CA PRO A 39 18.60 -13.86 12.76
C PRO A 39 18.06 -15.11 13.46
N HIS A 40 16.76 -15.11 13.76
CA HIS A 40 16.08 -16.23 14.39
C HIS A 40 15.04 -16.81 13.42
N GLY A 41 14.96 -18.15 13.37
CA GLY A 41 14.05 -18.88 12.47
C GLY A 41 14.65 -19.19 11.10
N SER A 42 13.91 -19.95 10.28
CA SER A 42 14.36 -20.26 8.92
C SER A 42 14.05 -19.09 7.98
N TRP A 43 15.07 -18.65 7.24
CA TRP A 43 14.88 -17.60 6.23
C TRP A 43 13.87 -18.03 5.16
N GLN A 44 13.82 -19.33 4.87
CA GLN A 44 13.00 -19.93 3.83
C GLN A 44 11.50 -19.84 4.17
N GLU A 45 11.09 -20.18 5.39
CA GLU A 45 9.68 -20.07 5.80
C GLU A 45 9.18 -18.62 5.73
N HIS A 46 10.02 -17.67 6.16
CA HIS A 46 9.69 -16.25 6.07
C HIS A 46 9.56 -15.81 4.61
N TYR A 47 10.51 -16.21 3.75
CA TYR A 47 10.47 -15.93 2.32
C TYR A 47 9.20 -16.49 1.66
N ASP A 48 8.90 -17.77 1.90
CA ASP A 48 7.74 -18.46 1.34
C ASP A 48 6.42 -17.81 1.79
N ALA A 49 6.34 -17.40 3.06
CA ALA A 49 5.20 -16.67 3.59
C ALA A 49 5.00 -15.31 2.89
N ARG A 50 6.09 -14.57 2.62
CA ARG A 50 6.03 -13.30 1.89
C ARG A 50 5.69 -13.50 0.41
N GLN A 51 6.22 -14.54 -0.21
CA GLN A 51 6.00 -14.84 -1.63
C GLN A 51 4.51 -15.07 -1.93
N LYS A 52 3.78 -15.73 -1.04
CA LYS A 52 2.31 -15.88 -1.14
C LYS A 52 1.59 -14.53 -1.16
N VAL A 53 2.03 -13.58 -0.33
CA VAL A 53 1.45 -12.23 -0.29
C VAL A 53 1.70 -11.51 -1.60
N TYR A 54 2.94 -11.52 -2.10
CA TYR A 54 3.30 -10.85 -3.35
C TYR A 54 2.59 -11.44 -4.56
N ASN A 55 2.52 -12.76 -4.67
CA ASN A 55 1.79 -13.42 -5.75
C ASN A 55 0.29 -13.09 -5.72
N THR A 56 -0.31 -13.00 -4.52
CA THR A 56 -1.71 -12.60 -4.37
C THR A 56 -1.92 -11.16 -4.83
N GLN A 57 -1.05 -10.24 -4.43
CA GLN A 57 -1.09 -8.84 -4.86
C GLN A 57 -0.92 -8.72 -6.38
N LEU A 58 -0.01 -9.50 -6.96
CA LEU A 58 0.23 -9.52 -8.40
C LEU A 58 -1.02 -9.98 -9.16
N ILE A 59 -1.63 -11.09 -8.77
CA ILE A 59 -2.86 -11.61 -9.41
C ILE A 59 -4.00 -10.60 -9.27
N ALA A 60 -4.20 -10.05 -8.07
CA ALA A 60 -5.25 -9.05 -7.84
C ALA A 60 -5.04 -7.79 -8.69
N GLY A 61 -3.80 -7.28 -8.74
CA GLY A 61 -3.45 -6.14 -9.58
C GLY A 61 -3.68 -6.40 -11.07
N LEU A 62 -3.29 -7.59 -11.55
CA LEU A 62 -3.49 -7.99 -12.94
C LEU A 62 -4.99 -8.09 -13.28
N ALA A 63 -5.79 -8.67 -12.38
CA ALA A 63 -7.23 -8.80 -12.58
C ALA A 63 -7.92 -7.43 -12.66
N VAL A 64 -7.55 -6.49 -11.78
CA VAL A 64 -8.07 -5.12 -11.83
C VAL A 64 -7.65 -4.44 -13.12
N LEU A 65 -6.37 -4.51 -13.50
CA LEU A 65 -5.87 -3.88 -14.72
C LEU A 65 -6.59 -4.40 -15.97
N VAL A 66 -6.66 -5.72 -16.14
CA VAL A 66 -7.34 -6.35 -17.28
C VAL A 66 -8.83 -5.98 -17.28
N GLY A 67 -9.49 -6.03 -16.12
CA GLY A 67 -10.88 -5.63 -15.98
C GLY A 67 -11.12 -4.17 -16.39
N THR A 68 -10.27 -3.25 -15.96
CA THR A 68 -10.36 -1.84 -16.33
C THR A 68 -10.17 -1.63 -17.84
N VAL A 69 -9.14 -2.24 -18.44
CA VAL A 69 -8.89 -2.11 -19.88
C VAL A 69 -10.05 -2.68 -20.69
N ALA A 70 -10.55 -3.86 -20.32
CA ALA A 70 -11.70 -4.49 -20.97
C ALA A 70 -12.96 -3.63 -20.85
N PHE A 71 -13.25 -3.11 -19.66
CA PHE A 71 -14.40 -2.24 -19.43
C PHE A 71 -14.33 -0.98 -20.29
N VAL A 72 -13.18 -0.31 -20.35
CA VAL A 72 -13.00 0.89 -21.18
C VAL A 72 -13.20 0.59 -22.67
N LYS A 73 -12.70 -0.55 -23.15
CA LYS A 73 -12.87 -0.97 -24.55
C LYS A 73 -14.32 -1.30 -24.91
N VAL A 74 -15.06 -1.97 -24.03
CA VAL A 74 -16.43 -2.43 -24.32
C VAL A 74 -17.48 -1.34 -24.06
N SER A 75 -17.27 -0.47 -23.07
CA SER A 75 -18.26 0.54 -22.67
C SER A 75 -18.43 1.69 -23.67
N GLY A 76 -17.47 1.91 -24.58
CA GLY A 76 -17.52 3.03 -25.52
C GLY A 76 -17.37 4.41 -24.87
N ILE A 77 -17.02 4.48 -23.57
CA ILE A 77 -16.87 5.75 -22.83
C ILE A 77 -15.72 6.60 -23.39
N ILE A 78 -14.68 5.96 -23.93
CA ILE A 78 -13.53 6.63 -24.52
C ILE A 78 -13.52 6.40 -26.03
N PHE A 79 -13.63 7.47 -26.80
CA PHE A 79 -13.35 7.47 -28.22
C PHE A 79 -11.85 7.64 -28.44
N PHE A 80 -11.17 6.56 -28.80
CA PHE A 80 -9.71 6.54 -28.92
C PHE A 80 -9.17 7.08 -30.25
N ASN A 81 -10.03 7.36 -31.23
CA ASN A 81 -9.64 7.86 -32.56
C ASN A 81 -8.48 7.07 -33.20
N PHE A 82 -8.54 5.73 -33.16
CA PHE A 82 -7.46 4.86 -33.65
C PHE A 82 -7.27 4.91 -35.18
N GLY A 83 -8.20 5.51 -35.92
CA GLY A 83 -8.14 5.65 -37.36
C GLY A 83 -8.93 6.86 -37.83
N PRO A 84 -8.76 7.24 -39.11
CA PRO A 84 -9.58 8.28 -39.72
C PRO A 84 -11.07 7.88 -39.69
N PRO A 85 -11.99 8.87 -39.64
CA PRO A 85 -13.42 8.60 -39.70
C PRO A 85 -13.78 7.91 -41.01
N GLU A 86 -14.80 7.06 -40.98
CA GLU A 86 -15.33 6.43 -42.19
C GLU A 86 -15.88 7.50 -43.13
N GLU A 87 -15.57 7.39 -44.42
CA GLU A 87 -16.12 8.29 -45.44
C GLU A 87 -17.64 8.09 -45.51
N PRO A 88 -18.42 9.18 -45.66
CA PRO A 88 -19.86 9.06 -45.75
C PRO A 88 -20.23 8.17 -46.95
N ALA A 89 -21.11 7.20 -46.72
CA ALA A 89 -21.64 6.39 -47.80
C ALA A 89 -22.37 7.32 -48.78
N GLU A 90 -21.83 7.47 -50.00
CA GLU A 90 -22.55 8.14 -51.07
C GLU A 90 -23.85 7.38 -51.32
N GLU A 91 -24.99 7.97 -50.92
CA GLU A 91 -26.31 7.47 -51.27
C GLU A 91 -26.42 7.52 -52.81
N LYS A 92 -26.43 6.35 -53.44
CA LYS A 92 -26.68 6.18 -54.88
C LYS A 92 -28.17 6.15 -55.18
#